data_AF-A0A1Y6MDN3-F1
#
_entry.id   AF-A0A1Y6MDN3-F1
#
_cell.length_a   1.000
_cell.length_b   1.000
_cell.length_c   1.000
_cell.angle_alpha   90.00
_cell.angle_beta   90.00
_cell.angle_gamma   90.00
#
_symmetry.space_group_name_H-M   'P 1'
#
loop_
_entity.id
_entity.type
_entity.pdbx_description
1 polymer ?
#
loop_
_entity_poly.entity_id
_entity_poly.type
_entity_poly.pdbx_seq_one_letter_code
_entity_poly.pdbx_strand_id
1 'polypeptide(L)'
;MMTIIRLLVPILFASFHISSSALTIEQYKNQYGLLPCTGLETRIISFEKKITMKLSNASKKEKADLKREYKALNILYKQKRCHKRTPR
;
A
#
# COMPACT_ATOMS: atom_id res chain seq x y z
N MET A 1 -1.70 -19.01 37.56
CA MET A 1 -0.81 -18.25 36.64
C MET A 1 -0.36 -18.99 35.38
N MET A 2 -0.57 -20.31 35.21
CA MET A 2 -0.16 -21.03 33.98
C MET A 2 -1.23 -21.18 32.89
N THR A 3 -2.48 -20.81 33.17
CA THR A 3 -3.61 -20.95 32.22
C THR A 3 -3.77 -19.74 31.30
N ILE A 4 -3.46 -18.53 31.77
CA ILE A 4 -3.59 -17.29 31.00
C ILE A 4 -2.54 -17.26 29.85
N ILE A 5 -1.33 -17.75 30.11
CA ILE A 5 -0.25 -17.78 29.11
C ILE A 5 -0.58 -18.73 27.96
N ARG A 6 -1.27 -19.86 28.22
CA ARG A 6 -1.66 -20.83 27.18
C ARG A 6 -2.74 -20.31 26.23
N LEU A 7 -3.52 -19.30 26.65
CA LEU A 7 -4.60 -18.73 25.83
C LEU A 7 -4.13 -17.57 24.94
N LEU A 8 -3.02 -16.90 25.29
CA LEU A 8 -2.49 -15.76 24.54
C LEU A 8 -1.73 -16.17 23.27
N VAL A 9 -1.14 -17.36 23.27
CA VAL A 9 -0.37 -17.89 22.13
C VAL A 9 -1.22 -18.04 20.86
N PRO A 10 -2.42 -18.64 20.86
CA PRO A 10 -3.22 -18.77 19.63
C PRO A 10 -3.71 -17.42 19.06
N ILE A 11 -3.89 -16.39 19.90
CA ILE A 11 -4.32 -15.05 19.46
C ILE A 11 -3.18 -14.33 18.70
N LEU A 12 -1.93 -14.53 19.14
CA LEU A 12 -0.75 -14.04 18.45
C LEU A 12 -0.56 -14.74 17.09
N PHE A 13 -0.74 -16.06 17.01
CA PHE A 13 -0.62 -16.76 15.73
C PHE A 13 -1.75 -16.39 14.74
N ALA A 14 -2.98 -16.21 15.21
CA ALA A 14 -4.10 -15.80 14.35
C ALA A 14 -3.91 -14.41 13.73
N SER A 15 -3.27 -13.48 14.43
CA SER A 15 -2.98 -12.13 13.92
C SER A 15 -1.83 -12.10 12.90
N PHE A 16 -0.91 -13.07 12.95
CA PHE A 16 0.16 -13.20 11.94
C PHE A 16 -0.34 -13.75 10.59
N HIS A 17 -1.42 -14.54 10.55
CA HIS A 17 -1.97 -15.08 9.30
C HIS A 17 -2.74 -14.08 8.43
N ILE A 18 -3.00 -12.86 8.92
CA ILE A 18 -3.76 -11.84 8.17
C ILE A 18 -2.89 -11.14 7.11
N SER A 19 -1.56 -11.27 7.18
CA SER A 19 -0.62 -10.51 6.32
C SER A 19 -0.37 -11.06 4.91
N SER A 20 -1.16 -12.02 4.41
CA SER A 20 -1.09 -12.48 3.00
C SER A 20 -2.29 -12.03 2.14
N SER A 21 -3.16 -11.22 2.72
CA SER A 21 -4.27 -10.58 2.01
C SER A 21 -3.77 -9.25 1.44
N ALA A 22 -4.05 -9.03 0.15
CA ALA A 22 -3.77 -7.76 -0.50
C ALA A 22 -4.42 -6.61 0.29
N LEU A 23 -3.64 -5.58 0.61
CA LEU A 23 -4.15 -4.38 1.26
C LEU A 23 -5.26 -3.75 0.41
N THR A 24 -6.30 -3.25 1.08
CA THR A 24 -7.39 -2.52 0.43
C THR A 24 -6.91 -1.12 0.00
N ILE A 25 -7.67 -0.48 -0.90
CA ILE A 25 -7.36 0.90 -1.34
C ILE A 25 -7.31 1.86 -0.14
N GLU A 26 -8.20 1.69 0.84
CA GLU A 26 -8.22 2.53 2.04
C GLU A 26 -6.99 2.31 2.93
N GLN A 27 -6.55 1.05 3.09
CA GLN A 27 -5.34 0.74 3.85
C GLN A 27 -4.10 1.35 3.18
N TYR A 28 -3.99 1.26 1.84
CA TYR A 28 -2.93 1.95 1.11
C TYR A 28 -3.02 3.47 1.23
N LYS A 29 -4.24 4.05 1.20
CA LYS A 29 -4.43 5.48 1.43
C LYS A 29 -3.94 5.89 2.83
N ASN A 30 -4.21 5.10 3.85
CA ASN A 30 -3.75 5.37 5.21
C ASN A 30 -2.24 5.28 5.32
N GLN A 31 -1.62 4.27 4.71
CA GLN A 31 -0.17 4.09 4.68
C GLN A 31 0.56 5.29 4.07
N TYR A 32 0.01 5.89 3.01
CA TYR A 32 0.61 7.02 2.30
C TYR A 32 0.01 8.38 2.67
N GLY A 33 -0.96 8.41 3.59
CA GLY A 33 -1.73 9.61 3.93
C GLY A 33 -0.87 10.73 4.52
N LEU A 34 0.25 10.40 5.15
CA LEU A 34 1.19 11.36 5.73
C LEU A 34 2.25 11.87 4.74
N LEU A 35 2.38 11.25 3.55
CA LEU A 35 3.40 11.66 2.60
C LEU A 35 3.11 13.07 2.03
N PRO A 36 4.13 13.92 1.88
CA PRO A 36 4.01 15.18 1.15
C PRO A 36 3.86 14.90 -0.35
N CYS A 37 3.42 15.91 -1.12
CA CYS A 37 3.20 15.77 -2.57
C CYS A 37 4.43 15.27 -3.33
N THR A 38 5.64 15.74 -3.01
CA THR A 38 6.89 15.26 -3.61
C THR A 38 7.17 13.78 -3.31
N GLY A 39 6.84 13.33 -2.09
CA GLY A 39 6.92 11.93 -1.71
C GLY A 39 5.90 11.04 -2.42
N LEU A 40 4.68 11.55 -2.60
CA LEU A 40 3.64 10.86 -3.38
C LEU A 40 4.04 10.76 -4.87
N GLU A 41 4.56 11.84 -5.45
CA GLU A 41 5.05 11.89 -6.83
C GLU A 41 6.20 10.90 -7.06
N THR A 42 7.22 10.94 -6.20
CA THR A 42 8.35 10.02 -6.27
C THR A 42 7.89 8.57 -6.20
N ARG A 43 6.89 8.27 -5.35
CA ARG A 43 6.30 6.94 -5.27
C ARG A 43 5.56 6.58 -6.55
N ILE A 44 4.73 7.47 -7.10
CA ILE A 44 4.00 7.23 -8.36
C ILE A 44 4.98 6.91 -9.50
N ILE A 45 6.04 7.71 -9.67
CA ILE A 45 7.09 7.49 -10.68
C ILE A 45 7.80 6.15 -10.45
N SER A 46 8.15 5.85 -9.20
CA SER A 46 8.75 4.56 -8.84
C SER A 46 7.83 3.38 -9.16
N PHE A 47 6.52 3.54 -8.94
CA PHE A 47 5.51 2.54 -9.28
C PHE A 47 5.39 2.33 -10.78
N GLU A 48 5.37 3.39 -11.58
CA GLU A 48 5.32 3.28 -13.04
C GLU A 48 6.53 2.52 -13.59
N LYS A 49 7.74 2.86 -13.10
CA LYS A 49 8.96 2.12 -13.47
C LYS A 49 8.88 0.64 -13.07
N LYS A 50 8.41 0.37 -11.84
CA LYS A 50 8.26 -1.00 -11.32
C LYS A 50 7.21 -1.79 -12.09
N ILE A 51 6.10 -1.15 -12.48
CA ILE A 51 5.06 -1.73 -13.32
C ILE A 51 5.67 -2.10 -14.67
N THR A 52 6.31 -1.17 -15.38
CA THR A 52 6.92 -1.44 -16.69
C THR A 52 7.93 -2.59 -16.63
N MET A 53 8.74 -2.69 -15.56
CA MET A 53 9.74 -3.75 -15.42
C MET A 53 9.17 -5.10 -14.96
N LYS A 54 8.16 -5.12 -14.08
CA LYS A 54 7.67 -6.35 -13.44
C LYS A 54 6.38 -6.91 -14.04
N LEU A 55 5.57 -6.12 -14.76
CA LEU A 55 4.26 -6.59 -15.21
C LEU A 55 4.34 -7.72 -16.25
N SER A 56 5.46 -7.89 -16.95
CA SER A 56 5.64 -9.01 -17.88
C SER A 56 5.64 -10.36 -17.15
N ASN A 57 6.28 -10.43 -15.98
CA ASN A 57 6.51 -11.69 -15.23
C ASN A 57 5.69 -11.83 -13.94
N ALA A 58 4.95 -10.79 -13.53
CA ALA A 58 4.15 -10.83 -12.30
C ALA A 58 2.89 -11.72 -12.43
N SER A 59 2.52 -12.37 -11.33
CA SER A 59 1.27 -13.11 -11.23
C SER A 59 0.03 -12.20 -11.34
N LYS A 60 -1.12 -12.76 -11.72
CA LYS A 60 -2.39 -12.00 -11.82
C LYS A 60 -2.74 -11.28 -10.51
N LYS A 61 -2.45 -11.91 -9.36
CA LYS A 61 -2.68 -11.34 -8.01
C LYS A 61 -1.80 -10.11 -7.79
N GLU A 62 -0.49 -10.23 -8.03
CA GLU A 62 0.44 -9.10 -7.88
C GLU A 62 0.10 -7.92 -8.80
N LYS A 63 -0.36 -8.19 -10.03
CA LYS A 63 -0.83 -7.12 -10.94
C LYS A 63 -2.02 -6.37 -10.35
N ALA A 64 -2.98 -7.09 -9.77
CA ALA A 64 -4.15 -6.48 -9.15
C ALA A 64 -3.77 -5.66 -7.91
N ASP A 65 -2.80 -6.15 -7.12
CA ASP A 65 -2.31 -5.46 -5.91
C ASP A 65 -1.58 -4.17 -6.26
N LEU A 66 -0.65 -4.22 -7.23
CA LEU A 66 0.04 -3.05 -7.75
C LEU A 66 -0.93 -2.02 -8.32
N LYS A 67 -1.98 -2.46 -9.03
CA LYS A 67 -3.00 -1.57 -9.58
C LYS A 67 -3.82 -0.89 -8.48
N ARG A 68 -4.15 -1.60 -7.39
CA ARG A 68 -4.86 -1.02 -6.23
C ARG A 68 -4.00 0.01 -5.50
N GLU A 69 -2.72 -0.31 -5.28
CA GLU A 69 -1.76 0.57 -4.62
C GLU A 69 -1.52 1.86 -5.43
N TYR A 70 -1.30 1.74 -6.74
CA TYR A 70 -1.19 2.88 -7.64
C TYR A 70 -2.45 3.75 -7.64
N LYS A 71 -3.64 3.13 -7.64
CA LYS A 71 -4.92 3.86 -7.56
C LYS A 71 -5.05 4.63 -6.25
N ALA A 72 -4.65 4.04 -5.12
CA ALA A 72 -4.67 4.71 -3.82
C ALA A 72 -3.75 5.95 -3.79
N LEU A 73 -2.53 5.82 -4.30
CA LEU A 73 -1.57 6.92 -4.42
C LEU A 73 -2.10 8.06 -5.29
N ASN A 74 -2.68 7.74 -6.46
CA ASN A 74 -3.24 8.76 -7.36
C ASN A 74 -4.47 9.46 -6.75
N ILE A 75 -5.31 8.72 -6.02
CA ILE A 75 -6.43 9.32 -5.25
C ILE A 75 -5.88 10.32 -4.22
N LEU A 76 -4.88 9.93 -3.42
CA LEU A 76 -4.27 10.83 -2.44
C LEU A 76 -3.64 12.06 -3.11
N TYR A 77 -2.93 11.86 -4.20
CA TYR A 77 -2.28 12.92 -4.96
C TYR A 77 -3.29 13.96 -5.45
N LYS A 78 -4.46 13.51 -5.95
CA LYS A 78 -5.58 14.37 -6.34
C LYS A 78 -6.26 15.03 -5.15
N GLN A 79 -6.52 14.28 -4.07
CA GLN A 79 -7.15 14.79 -2.84
C GLN A 79 -6.33 15.90 -2.21
N LYS A 80 -5.00 15.74 -2.17
CA LYS A 80 -4.05 16.76 -1.69
C LYS A 80 -3.81 17.90 -2.69
N ARG A 81 -4.46 17.87 -3.87
CA ARG A 81 -4.31 18.86 -4.95
C ARG A 81 -2.85 19.07 -5.37
N CYS A 82 -2.06 18.00 -5.38
CA CYS A 82 -0.62 18.08 -5.66
C CYS A 82 -0.29 18.62 -7.07
N HIS A 83 -1.18 18.41 -8.06
CA HIS A 83 -1.06 19.00 -9.41
C HIS A 83 -1.17 20.54 -9.45
N LYS A 84 -1.63 21.21 -8.37
CA LYS A 84 -1.69 22.68 -8.31
C LYS A 84 -0.37 23.34 -7.91
N ARG A 85 0.69 22.58 -7.60
CA ARG A 85 2.04 23.14 -7.56
C ARG A 85 2.59 23.20 -8.98
N THR A 86 2.19 24.24 -9.70
CA THR A 86 2.96 24.75 -10.83
C THR A 86 4.40 25.00 -10.40
N PRO A 87 5.38 24.72 -11.28
CA PRO A 87 6.79 24.98 -11.01
C PRO A 87 6.97 26.47 -10.71
N ARG A 88 7.71 26.77 -9.66
CA ARG A 88 8.34 28.09 -9.50
C ARG A 88 9.54 28.17 -10.42
#